data_AF-A0A8C9ERR9-F1
#
_entry.id   AF-A0A8C9ERR9-F1
#
_cell.length_a   1.000
_cell.length_b   1.000
_cell.length_c   1.000
_cell.angle_alpha   90.00
_cell.angle_beta   90.00
_cell.angle_gamma   90.00
#
_symmetry.space_group_name_H-M   'P 1'
#
loop_
_entity.id
_entity.type
_entity.pdbx_description
1 polymer ?
#
loop_
_entity_poly.entity_id
_entity_poly.type
_entity_poly.pdbx_seq_one_letter_code
_entity_poly.pdbx_strand_id
1 'polypeptide(L)'
;MGCSGRLLGPVGGRRASLLLTMILFFTYFFYCLPGPCEPLPPALLLPPPATLPDGAAPTAAGDSGPALGGGSRRFPQAIIVGVKKGGTRALLEFLRVHPGVRAVGAEPHFFDRCYEKGLRWYRSLMPRTLEGQITMEKTPSYFVTKEAPRRIYNMSRDTKLIVVVRNPVTRAISDYTQ
;
A
#
# COMPACT_ATOMS: atom_id res chain seq x y z
N MET A 1 -18.55 58.90 51.44
CA MET A 1 -17.13 58.70 51.06
C MET A 1 -16.90 57.20 51.01
N GLY A 2 -16.64 56.50 49.91
CA GLY A 2 -16.40 56.82 48.51
C GLY A 2 -15.97 55.49 47.90
N CYS A 3 -16.92 54.76 47.28
CA CYS A 3 -16.65 53.50 46.59
C CYS A 3 -15.79 53.78 45.34
N SER A 4 -14.66 53.08 45.25
CA SER A 4 -13.74 53.06 44.12
C SER A 4 -13.41 51.59 43.87
N GLY A 5 -13.54 50.99 42.68
CA GLY A 5 -13.91 51.52 41.39
C GLY A 5 -13.85 50.43 40.30
N ARG A 6 -14.22 50.85 39.08
CA ARG A 6 -13.77 50.41 37.75
C ARG A 6 -14.08 48.98 37.30
N LEU A 7 -15.04 48.81 36.38
CA LEU A 7 -15.03 49.01 34.91
C LEU A 7 -14.79 47.68 34.17
N LEU A 8 -15.89 47.08 33.71
CA LEU A 8 -15.94 45.98 32.75
C LEU A 8 -15.86 46.52 31.31
N GLY A 9 -14.98 45.92 30.51
CA GLY A 9 -14.98 45.94 29.04
C GLY A 9 -13.56 45.92 28.44
N PRO A 10 -13.29 45.33 27.24
CA PRO A 10 -14.23 44.83 26.22
C PRO A 10 -13.96 43.39 25.70
N VAL A 11 -14.85 42.96 24.80
CA VAL A 11 -14.92 41.71 24.03
C VAL A 11 -13.77 41.55 23.02
N GLY A 12 -13.15 40.37 22.93
CA GLY A 12 -12.36 39.99 21.75
C GLY A 12 -11.41 38.79 21.95
N GLY A 13 -11.71 37.64 21.34
CA GLY A 13 -10.74 36.53 21.34
C GLY A 13 -11.25 35.10 21.05
N ARG A 14 -12.39 34.87 20.40
CA ARG A 14 -12.93 33.50 20.18
C ARG A 14 -12.31 32.74 18.98
N ARG A 15 -11.42 33.34 18.20
CA ARG A 15 -10.80 32.69 17.01
C ARG A 15 -9.47 32.00 17.31
N ALA A 16 -8.69 32.49 18.28
CA ALA A 16 -7.43 31.87 18.68
C ALA A 16 -7.64 30.54 19.40
N SER A 17 -8.75 30.38 20.12
CA SER A 17 -9.09 29.16 20.85
C SER A 17 -9.39 27.96 19.92
N LEU A 18 -10.05 28.19 18.78
CA LEU A 18 -10.39 27.12 17.83
C LEU A 18 -9.19 26.62 17.02
N LEU A 19 -8.25 27.50 16.67
CA LEU A 19 -7.01 27.10 15.99
C LEU A 19 -6.14 26.25 16.92
N LEU A 20 -6.07 26.60 18.19
CA LEU A 20 -5.25 25.90 19.18
C LEU A 20 -5.84 24.52 19.50
N THR A 21 -7.17 24.38 19.59
CA THR A 21 -7.82 23.06 19.73
C THR A 21 -7.67 22.20 18.48
N MET A 22 -7.73 22.76 17.27
CA MET A 22 -7.48 22.01 16.03
C MET A 22 -6.03 21.52 15.92
N ILE A 23 -5.06 22.35 16.30
CA ILE A 23 -3.64 21.95 16.34
C ILE A 23 -3.43 20.84 17.37
N LEU A 24 -4.01 20.95 18.56
CA LEU A 24 -3.94 19.91 19.60
C LEU A 24 -4.60 18.61 19.16
N PHE A 25 -5.75 18.66 18.48
CA PHE A 25 -6.42 17.46 17.99
C PHE A 25 -5.65 16.80 16.84
N PHE A 26 -5.09 17.60 15.93
CA PHE A 26 -4.30 17.11 14.79
C PHE A 26 -2.97 16.51 15.26
N THR A 27 -2.28 17.19 16.17
CA THR A 27 -1.06 16.65 16.79
C THR A 27 -1.36 15.41 17.61
N TYR A 28 -2.44 15.38 18.40
CA TYR A 28 -2.85 14.19 19.16
C TYR A 28 -3.22 13.01 18.25
N PHE A 29 -3.96 13.24 17.16
CA PHE A 29 -4.30 12.19 16.19
C PHE A 29 -3.05 11.65 15.48
N PHE A 30 -2.12 12.52 15.08
CA PHE A 30 -0.84 12.13 14.49
C PHE A 30 0.20 11.60 15.50
N TYR A 31 0.01 11.81 16.80
CA TYR A 31 0.84 11.21 17.86
C TYR A 31 0.26 9.92 18.42
N CYS A 32 -1.05 9.69 18.32
CA CYS A 32 -1.71 8.44 18.75
C CYS A 32 -1.85 7.39 17.64
N LEU A 33 -1.68 7.75 16.36
CA LEU A 33 -1.67 6.80 15.23
C LEU A 33 -0.32 6.21 14.78
N PRO A 34 0.86 6.73 15.17
CA PRO A 34 2.07 5.94 15.21
C PRO A 34 2.05 5.24 16.56
N GLY A 35 1.19 4.23 16.69
CA GLY A 35 1.37 3.28 17.78
C GLY A 35 2.83 2.83 17.75
N PRO A 36 3.59 3.01 18.84
CA PRO A 36 4.91 2.42 18.93
C PRO A 36 4.71 0.92 18.76
N CYS A 37 5.26 0.38 17.68
CA CYS A 37 5.39 -1.06 17.51
C CYS A 37 6.34 -1.49 18.62
N GLU A 38 5.75 -2.02 19.69
CA GLU A 38 6.43 -2.47 20.89
C GLU A 38 7.48 -3.54 20.50
N PRO A 39 8.76 -3.37 20.88
CA PRO A 39 9.80 -4.34 20.57
C PRO A 39 9.80 -5.44 21.63
N LEU A 40 9.34 -6.65 21.29
CA LEU A 40 9.52 -7.85 22.11
C LEU A 40 10.43 -8.88 21.40
N PRO A 41 11.12 -9.77 22.14
CA PRO A 41 12.57 -9.77 22.29
C PRO A 41 13.28 -10.78 21.36
N PRO A 42 14.61 -10.73 21.29
CA PRO A 42 15.40 -11.58 20.42
C PRO A 42 15.54 -12.98 21.01
N ALA A 43 14.84 -13.94 20.42
CA ALA A 43 15.15 -15.34 20.55
C ALA A 43 14.64 -16.05 19.29
N LEU A 44 15.39 -16.85 18.56
CA LEU A 44 16.72 -17.40 18.70
C LEU A 44 17.03 -18.00 17.31
N LEU A 45 18.30 -17.88 16.90
CA LEU A 45 19.01 -18.84 16.06
C LEU A 45 18.63 -18.93 14.56
N LEU A 46 19.44 -18.22 13.78
CA LEU A 46 20.01 -18.78 12.54
C LEU A 46 20.59 -20.18 12.79
N PRO A 47 20.44 -21.08 11.81
CA PRO A 47 21.63 -21.81 11.36
C PRO A 47 22.03 -21.47 9.90
N PRO A 48 23.32 -21.62 9.56
CA PRO A 48 23.94 -21.29 8.26
C PRO A 48 23.51 -22.21 7.10
N PRO A 49 23.84 -21.86 5.83
CA PRO A 49 23.28 -22.50 4.64
C PRO A 49 23.80 -23.92 4.43
N ALA A 50 22.87 -24.87 4.30
CA ALA A 50 23.16 -26.21 3.81
C ALA A 50 23.20 -26.19 2.28
N THR A 51 24.40 -26.44 1.78
CA THR A 51 24.78 -26.98 0.47
C THR A 51 23.65 -27.64 -0.33
N LEU A 52 23.50 -27.19 -1.58
CA LEU A 52 22.81 -27.90 -2.66
C LEU A 52 23.46 -29.28 -2.90
N PRO A 53 22.68 -30.36 -3.01
CA PRO A 53 23.05 -31.50 -3.82
C PRO A 53 22.29 -31.48 -5.15
N ASP A 54 23.02 -31.84 -6.17
CA ASP A 54 22.58 -32.05 -7.55
C ASP A 54 21.40 -33.02 -7.67
N GLY A 55 20.55 -32.75 -8.66
CA GLY A 55 19.78 -33.74 -9.41
C GLY A 55 18.87 -34.72 -8.65
N ALA A 56 17.57 -34.44 -8.60
CA ALA A 56 16.54 -35.48 -8.65
C ALA A 56 15.18 -34.87 -8.99
N ALA A 57 14.62 -35.27 -10.13
CA ALA A 57 13.19 -35.18 -10.38
C ALA A 57 12.41 -36.01 -9.35
N PRO A 58 11.17 -35.62 -8.99
CA PRO A 58 10.19 -36.61 -8.61
C PRO A 58 8.92 -36.48 -9.45
N THR A 59 8.69 -37.52 -10.23
CA THR A 59 7.38 -37.93 -10.73
C THR A 59 6.46 -38.37 -9.60
N ALA A 60 5.21 -37.94 -9.72
CA ALA A 60 3.97 -38.66 -9.40
C ALA A 60 3.41 -38.69 -7.97
N ALA A 61 2.10 -38.36 -7.96
CA ALA A 61 1.00 -38.96 -7.22
C ALA A 61 0.58 -38.36 -5.86
N GLY A 62 -0.69 -37.93 -5.80
CA GLY A 62 -1.44 -37.79 -4.56
C GLY A 62 -2.32 -36.55 -4.42
N ASP A 63 -3.33 -36.37 -5.28
CA ASP A 63 -4.76 -36.35 -4.88
C ASP A 63 -5.62 -35.73 -6.00
N SER A 64 -6.51 -36.55 -6.55
CA SER A 64 -7.42 -36.23 -7.64
C SER A 64 -8.82 -36.00 -7.07
N GLY A 65 -9.15 -34.73 -6.85
CA GLY A 65 -10.53 -34.26 -6.86
C GLY A 65 -10.72 -33.34 -8.08
N PRO A 66 -11.80 -33.46 -8.87
CA PRO A 66 -12.07 -32.52 -9.95
C PRO A 66 -12.54 -31.21 -9.32
N ALA A 67 -11.59 -30.35 -8.96
CA ALA A 67 -11.89 -28.98 -8.55
C ALA A 67 -12.34 -28.22 -9.81
N LEU A 68 -13.65 -28.22 -10.05
CA LEU A 68 -14.35 -27.33 -10.98
C LEU A 68 -14.02 -25.87 -10.60
N GLY A 69 -12.94 -25.35 -11.19
CA GLY A 69 -12.44 -23.98 -11.00
C GLY A 69 -10.92 -23.86 -10.81
N GLY A 70 -10.13 -24.24 -11.82
CA GLY A 70 -8.66 -24.31 -11.80
C GLY A 70 -7.90 -22.98 -11.80
N GLY A 71 -8.15 -22.12 -10.82
CA GLY A 71 -7.41 -20.85 -10.64
C GLY A 71 -6.33 -20.91 -9.56
N SER A 72 -5.12 -20.43 -9.86
CA SER A 72 -4.02 -20.28 -8.88
C SER A 72 -3.73 -18.81 -8.58
N ARG A 73 -3.18 -18.51 -7.39
CA ARG A 73 -2.73 -17.15 -7.05
C ARG A 73 -1.32 -16.94 -7.57
N ARG A 74 -1.15 -16.00 -8.49
CA ARG A 74 0.12 -15.67 -9.14
C ARG A 74 0.60 -14.29 -8.68
N PHE A 75 1.91 -14.04 -8.79
CA PHE A 75 2.43 -12.68 -8.59
C PHE A 75 1.96 -11.77 -9.73
N PRO A 76 1.82 -10.46 -9.48
CA PRO A 76 1.39 -9.54 -10.51
C PRO A 76 2.44 -9.42 -11.61
N GLN A 77 2.01 -9.67 -12.85
CA GLN A 77 2.84 -9.48 -14.03
C GLN A 77 2.85 -8.01 -14.49
N ALA A 78 1.85 -7.22 -14.06
CA ALA A 78 1.82 -5.78 -14.30
C ALA A 78 1.40 -5.01 -13.03
N ILE A 79 2.08 -3.88 -12.77
CA ILE A 79 1.85 -3.04 -11.59
C ILE A 79 1.61 -1.60 -12.04
N ILE A 80 0.51 -1.00 -11.59
CA ILE A 80 0.26 0.44 -11.72
C ILE A 80 0.94 1.14 -10.54
N VAL A 81 2.14 1.68 -10.77
CA VAL A 81 3.01 2.24 -9.72
C VAL A 81 2.69 3.70 -9.37
N GLY A 82 1.94 4.40 -10.22
CA GLY A 82 1.72 5.83 -10.05
C GLY A 82 1.03 6.51 -11.23
N VAL A 83 0.82 7.82 -11.18
CA VAL A 83 1.09 8.70 -10.01
C VAL A 83 -0.16 8.98 -9.19
N LYS A 84 -0.01 9.37 -7.92
CA LYS A 84 -1.14 9.85 -7.09
C LYS A 84 -1.86 10.98 -7.84
N LYS A 85 -3.20 10.94 -7.82
CA LYS A 85 -4.08 11.86 -8.56
C LYS A 85 -3.96 11.81 -10.09
N GLY A 86 -3.26 10.82 -10.64
CA GLY A 86 -3.12 10.60 -12.08
C GLY A 86 -4.33 9.92 -12.75
N GLY A 87 -5.29 9.40 -11.97
CA GLY A 87 -6.41 8.61 -12.51
C GLY A 87 -6.17 7.10 -12.48
N THR A 88 -5.24 6.63 -11.66
CA THR A 88 -4.88 5.21 -11.54
C THR A 88 -6.07 4.31 -11.19
N ARG A 89 -7.02 4.80 -10.37
CA ARG A 89 -8.25 4.05 -10.04
C ARG A 89 -9.12 3.82 -11.27
N ALA A 90 -9.38 4.86 -12.06
CA ALA A 90 -10.19 4.75 -13.26
C ALA A 90 -9.58 3.77 -14.28
N LEU A 91 -8.25 3.85 -14.48
CA LEU A 91 -7.55 2.90 -15.36
C LEU A 91 -7.74 1.46 -14.89
N LEU A 92 -7.60 1.19 -13.59
CA LEU A 92 -7.76 -0.17 -13.07
C LEU A 92 -9.18 -0.70 -13.30
N GLU A 93 -10.20 0.13 -13.10
CA GLU A 93 -11.59 -0.28 -13.35
C GLU A 93 -11.84 -0.56 -14.83
N PHE A 94 -11.29 0.24 -15.75
CA PHE A 94 -11.41 -0.03 -17.18
C PHE A 94 -10.69 -1.33 -17.58
N LEU A 95 -9.51 -1.59 -17.03
CA LEU A 95 -8.77 -2.83 -17.29
C LEU A 95 -9.49 -4.06 -16.76
N ARG A 96 -10.24 -3.95 -15.66
CA ARG A 96 -11.04 -5.05 -15.08
C ARG A 96 -12.17 -5.53 -15.98
N VAL A 97 -12.61 -4.71 -16.93
CA VAL A 97 -13.65 -5.11 -17.90
C VAL A 97 -13.11 -6.19 -18.85
N HIS A 98 -11.79 -6.24 -19.06
CA HIS A 98 -11.19 -7.22 -19.96
C HIS A 98 -11.16 -8.63 -19.33
N PRO A 99 -11.67 -9.68 -20.02
CA PRO A 99 -11.78 -11.04 -19.45
C PRO A 99 -10.43 -11.68 -19.11
N GLY A 100 -9.35 -11.20 -19.74
CA GLY A 100 -7.97 -11.61 -19.48
C GLY A 100 -7.28 -10.89 -18.31
N VAL A 101 -7.94 -9.98 -17.58
CA VAL A 101 -7.30 -9.20 -16.51
C VAL A 101 -8.01 -9.42 -15.18
N ARG A 102 -7.22 -9.67 -14.14
CA ARG A 102 -7.69 -9.79 -12.76
C ARG A 102 -6.80 -8.91 -11.89
N ALA A 103 -7.41 -8.10 -11.03
CA ALA A 103 -6.64 -7.16 -10.23
C ALA A 103 -7.11 -7.03 -8.78
N VAL A 104 -6.19 -6.75 -7.88
CA VAL A 104 -6.47 -6.50 -6.46
C VAL A 104 -7.28 -5.20 -6.29
N GLY A 105 -8.38 -5.27 -5.53
CA GLY A 105 -9.29 -4.15 -5.23
C GLY A 105 -8.62 -3.01 -4.47
N ALA A 106 -8.08 -3.37 -3.31
CA ALA A 106 -7.37 -2.47 -2.43
C ALA A 106 -5.93 -2.23 -2.91
N GLU A 107 -5.33 -1.13 -2.43
CA GLU A 107 -3.91 -0.83 -2.64
C GLU A 107 -3.10 -1.65 -1.62
N PRO A 108 -2.28 -2.65 -2.04
CA PRO A 108 -1.65 -3.56 -1.09
C PRO A 108 -0.56 -2.93 -0.22
N HIS A 109 0.00 -1.80 -0.64
CA HIS A 109 1.09 -1.11 0.07
C HIS A 109 2.24 -2.06 0.49
N PHE A 110 2.58 -3.00 -0.39
CA PHE A 110 3.59 -4.02 -0.09
C PHE A 110 5.00 -3.46 -0.26
N PHE A 111 5.30 -2.81 -1.39
CA PHE A 111 6.65 -2.34 -1.69
C PHE A 111 7.05 -1.06 -0.97
N ASP A 112 6.12 -0.38 -0.30
CA ASP A 112 6.36 0.78 0.56
C ASP A 112 6.29 0.41 2.04
N ARG A 113 5.11 0.03 2.57
CA ARG A 113 4.85 -0.07 4.01
C ARG A 113 4.96 -1.50 4.58
N CYS A 114 4.52 -2.50 3.82
CA CYS A 114 4.31 -3.85 4.33
C CYS A 114 5.34 -4.87 3.82
N TYR A 115 6.53 -4.44 3.40
CA TYR A 115 7.52 -5.33 2.78
C TYR A 115 8.00 -6.43 3.73
N GLU A 116 8.06 -6.14 5.02
CA GLU A 116 8.48 -7.07 6.08
C GLU A 116 7.56 -8.30 6.23
N LYS A 117 6.29 -8.20 5.79
CA LYS A 117 5.35 -9.33 5.80
C LYS A 117 5.72 -10.45 4.80
N GLY A 118 6.66 -10.16 3.89
CA GLY A 118 7.22 -11.11 2.94
C GLY A 118 6.32 -11.41 1.74
N LEU A 119 6.92 -12.05 0.73
CA LEU A 119 6.27 -12.35 -0.56
C LEU A 119 5.09 -13.32 -0.43
N ARG A 120 5.08 -14.18 0.59
CA ARG A 120 3.96 -15.11 0.84
C ARG A 120 2.69 -14.37 1.22
N TRP A 121 2.80 -13.35 2.09
CA TRP A 121 1.69 -12.47 2.43
C TRP A 121 1.20 -11.71 1.21
N TYR A 122 2.12 -11.15 0.43
CA TYR A 122 1.79 -10.42 -0.79
C TYR A 122 1.03 -11.29 -1.82
N ARG A 123 1.50 -12.52 -2.08
CA ARG A 123 0.82 -13.50 -2.95
C ARG A 123 -0.58 -13.87 -2.44
N SER A 124 -0.78 -13.85 -1.12
CA SER A 124 -2.09 -14.13 -0.54
C SER A 124 -3.11 -13.02 -0.83
N LEU A 125 -2.70 -11.80 -1.14
CA LEU A 125 -3.62 -10.73 -1.52
C LEU A 125 -4.11 -10.85 -2.96
N MET A 126 -3.39 -11.62 -3.79
CA MET A 126 -3.68 -11.73 -5.22
C MET A 126 -4.95 -12.55 -5.46
N PRO A 127 -5.81 -12.15 -6.43
CA PRO A 127 -6.94 -12.96 -6.83
C PRO A 127 -6.44 -14.27 -7.46
N ARG A 128 -7.28 -15.32 -7.40
CA ARG A 128 -7.03 -16.52 -8.19
C ARG A 128 -7.25 -16.18 -9.67
N THR A 129 -6.30 -16.56 -10.51
CA THR A 129 -6.32 -16.34 -11.96
C THR A 129 -6.19 -17.66 -12.69
N LEU A 130 -6.89 -17.76 -13.81
CA LEU A 130 -6.75 -18.88 -14.75
C LEU A 130 -5.49 -18.70 -15.60
N GLU A 131 -5.16 -19.74 -16.36
CA GLU A 131 -4.12 -19.63 -17.38
C GLU A 131 -4.50 -18.62 -18.47
N GLY A 132 -3.53 -17.84 -18.94
CA GLY A 132 -3.75 -16.71 -19.85
C GLY A 132 -4.23 -15.41 -19.21
N GLN A 133 -4.68 -15.42 -17.95
CA GLN A 133 -5.07 -14.21 -17.24
C GLN A 133 -3.87 -13.49 -16.60
N ILE A 134 -3.88 -12.17 -16.66
CA ILE A 134 -2.88 -11.27 -16.07
C ILE A 134 -3.37 -10.83 -14.70
N THR A 135 -2.53 -11.03 -13.69
CA THR A 135 -2.72 -10.50 -12.33
C THR A 135 -2.12 -9.10 -12.26
N MET A 136 -2.89 -8.16 -11.72
CA MET A 136 -2.46 -6.76 -11.57
C MET A 136 -2.70 -6.23 -10.17
N GLU A 137 -1.92 -5.22 -9.80
CA GLU A 137 -2.21 -4.38 -8.64
C GLU A 137 -2.00 -2.90 -8.97
N LYS A 138 -2.46 -2.05 -8.05
CA LYS A 138 -2.33 -0.60 -8.13
C LYS A 138 -1.96 -0.04 -6.78
N THR A 139 -0.81 0.64 -6.71
CA THR A 139 -0.39 1.40 -5.54
C THR A 139 0.37 2.64 -5.99
N PRO A 140 -0.26 3.82 -6.00
CA PRO A 140 0.32 5.03 -6.59
C PRO A 140 1.50 5.63 -5.80
N SER A 141 1.71 5.21 -4.55
CA SER A 141 2.84 5.64 -3.72
C SER A 141 4.17 5.01 -4.15
N TYR A 142 4.16 3.91 -4.91
CA TYR A 142 5.39 3.25 -5.33
C TYR A 142 6.27 4.15 -6.20
N PHE A 143 5.66 5.02 -7.02
CA PHE A 143 6.38 5.96 -7.87
C PHE A 143 7.30 6.92 -7.08
N VAL A 144 6.94 7.26 -5.84
CA VAL A 144 7.73 8.15 -4.98
C VAL A 144 8.54 7.40 -3.91
N THR A 145 8.39 6.07 -3.84
CA THR A 145 9.10 5.23 -2.86
C THR A 145 10.45 4.81 -3.43
N LYS A 146 11.54 5.22 -2.78
CA LYS A 146 12.91 5.01 -3.27
C LYS A 146 13.29 3.54 -3.39
N GLU A 147 12.80 2.70 -2.48
CA GLU A 147 13.12 1.28 -2.40
C GLU A 147 12.26 0.42 -3.34
N ALA A 148 11.11 0.94 -3.80
CA ALA A 148 10.13 0.16 -4.56
C ALA A 148 10.70 -0.41 -5.88
N PRO A 149 11.46 0.34 -6.71
CA PRO A 149 12.03 -0.21 -7.94
C PRO A 149 12.93 -1.42 -7.69
N ARG A 150 13.81 -1.36 -6.68
CA ARG A 150 14.71 -2.46 -6.32
C ARG A 150 13.93 -3.67 -5.82
N ARG A 151 12.92 -3.44 -4.97
CA ARG A 151 12.10 -4.54 -4.41
C ARG A 151 11.26 -5.23 -5.49
N ILE A 152 10.70 -4.47 -6.44
CA ILE A 152 9.95 -5.03 -7.57
C ILE A 152 10.88 -5.84 -8.47
N TYR A 153 12.06 -5.29 -8.81
CA TYR A 153 13.07 -5.99 -9.62
C TYR A 153 13.53 -7.31 -8.97
N ASN A 154 13.68 -7.33 -7.64
CA ASN A 154 14.04 -8.53 -6.89
C ASN A 154 12.92 -9.59 -6.87
N MET A 155 11.66 -9.19 -7.01
CA MET A 155 10.53 -10.13 -7.10
C MET A 155 10.48 -10.78 -8.48
N SER A 156 10.49 -9.97 -9.54
CA SER A 156 10.53 -10.43 -10.93
C SER A 156 11.07 -9.33 -11.83
N ARG A 157 12.00 -9.70 -12.70
CA ARG A 157 12.60 -8.78 -13.68
C ARG A 157 11.66 -8.47 -14.84
N ASP A 158 10.69 -9.35 -15.08
CA ASP A 158 9.76 -9.26 -16.21
C ASP A 158 8.46 -8.51 -15.86
N THR A 159 8.35 -7.98 -14.63
CA THR A 159 7.18 -7.22 -14.20
C THR A 159 7.04 -5.94 -15.02
N LYS A 160 5.90 -5.79 -15.69
CA LYS A 160 5.57 -4.59 -16.47
C LYS A 160 5.10 -3.48 -15.54
N LEU A 161 5.61 -2.27 -15.75
CA LEU A 161 5.26 -1.09 -14.94
C LEU A 161 4.40 -0.14 -15.76
N ILE A 162 3.29 0.30 -15.18
CA ILE A 162 2.37 1.26 -15.81
C ILE A 162 2.35 2.53 -14.96
N VAL A 163 2.56 3.68 -15.61
CA VAL A 163 2.49 5.00 -14.99
C VAL A 163 1.41 5.81 -15.69
N VAL A 164 0.39 6.21 -14.92
CA VAL A 164 -0.66 7.12 -15.38
C VAL A 164 -0.27 8.52 -14.98
N VAL A 165 0.13 9.32 -15.97
CA VAL A 165 0.55 10.70 -15.79
C VAL A 165 -0.61 11.67 -16.03
N ARG A 166 -0.55 12.82 -15.36
CA ARG A 166 -1.48 13.95 -15.51
C ARG A 166 -0.67 15.25 -15.50
N ASN A 167 -1.20 16.33 -16.09
CA ASN A 167 -0.61 17.66 -16.01
C ASN A 167 -0.24 18.00 -14.55
N PRO A 168 1.03 18.34 -14.26
CA PRO A 168 1.55 18.45 -12.89
C PRO A 168 0.86 19.55 -12.07
N VAL A 169 0.41 20.64 -12.71
CA VAL A 169 -0.32 21.73 -12.04
C VAL A 169 -1.67 21.22 -11.56
N THR A 170 -2.46 20.63 -12.47
CA THR A 170 -3.78 20.08 -12.11
C THR A 170 -3.68 18.90 -11.14
N ARG A 171 -2.59 18.12 -11.22
CA ARG A 171 -2.29 17.03 -10.29
C ARG A 171 -2.05 17.58 -8.88
N ALA A 172 -1.23 18.62 -8.74
CA ALA A 172 -0.94 19.25 -7.45
C ALA A 172 -2.19 19.87 -6.82
N ILE A 173 -3.00 20.60 -7.61
CA ILE A 173 -4.29 21.14 -7.14
C ILE A 173 -5.19 20.00 -6.66
N SER A 174 -5.30 18.92 -7.44
CA SER A 174 -6.14 17.77 -7.07
C SER A 174 -5.63 17.00 -5.84
N ASP A 175 -4.33 17.08 -5.55
CA ASP A 175 -3.72 16.51 -4.35
C ASP A 175 -4.02 17.34 -3.12
N TYR A 176 -4.04 18.67 -3.26
CA TYR A 176 -4.43 19.59 -2.20
C TYR A 176 -5.93 19.52 -1.84
N THR A 177 -6.81 19.30 -2.81
CA THR A 177 -8.26 19.27 -2.58
C THR A 177 -8.82 17.95 -2.03
N GLN A 178 -7.97 16.96 -1.72
CA GLN A 178 -8.38 15.61 -1.32
C GLN A 178 -8.05 15.32 0.14
#